data_AF-A0A2V9NVS3-F1
#
_entry.id   AF-A0A2V9NVS3-F1
#
_cell.length_a   1.000
_cell.length_b   1.000
_cell.length_c   1.000
_cell.angle_alpha   90.00
_cell.angle_beta   90.00
_cell.angle_gamma   90.00
#
_symmetry.space_group_name_H-M   'P 1'
#
loop_
_entity.id
_entity.type
_entity.pdbx_description
1 polymer ?
#
loop_
_entity_poly.entity_id
_entity_poly.type
_entity_poly.pdbx_seq_one_letter_code
_entity_poly.pdbx_strand_id
1 'polypeptide(L)'
;GYDAATVVEVIEHQDPPRLAAFERVLFEFARPQTTVVTTPNVEYNVKFDTLPAGKMRHKDHRFEWTRAEFQSWSNAIAARFGYSARFLPIGPEDP
;
A
#
# COMPACT_ATOMS: atom_id res chain seq x y z
N GLY A 1 18.89 -7.90 12.05
CA GLY A 1 17.64 -7.80 11.26
C GLY A 1 17.98 -7.82 9.80
N TYR A 2 17.00 -7.62 8.93
CA TYR A 2 17.22 -7.47 7.48
C TYR A 2 17.47 -6.00 7.13
N ASP A 3 18.26 -5.74 6.08
CA ASP A 3 18.48 -4.38 5.59
C ASP A 3 17.21 -3.81 4.95
N ALA A 4 16.45 -4.64 4.25
CA ALA A 4 15.22 -4.23 3.61
C ALA A 4 14.12 -5.32 3.60
N ALA A 5 12.87 -4.89 3.47
CA ALA A 5 11.73 -5.72 3.12
C ALA A 5 10.94 -5.12 1.96
N THR A 6 10.43 -5.96 1.07
CA THR A 6 9.61 -5.55 -0.09
C THR A 6 8.22 -6.17 0.02
N VAL A 7 7.20 -5.33 -0.07
CA VAL A 7 5.78 -5.68 0.03
C VAL A 7 5.11 -5.18 -1.24
N VAL A 8 5.30 -5.93 -2.33
CA VAL A 8 4.91 -5.51 -3.68
C VAL A 8 3.57 -6.14 -4.04
N GLU A 9 2.52 -5.32 -4.11
CA GLU A 9 1.14 -5.76 -4.41
C GLU A 9 0.67 -6.86 -3.43
N VAL A 10 0.62 -6.52 -2.13
CA VAL A 10 0.25 -7.48 -1.06
C VAL A 10 -0.79 -6.92 -0.10
N ILE A 11 -0.70 -5.64 0.27
CA ILE A 11 -1.52 -5.09 1.36
C ILE A 11 -3.01 -5.09 0.99
N GLU A 12 -3.33 -4.85 -0.29
CA GLU A 12 -4.69 -4.85 -0.84
C GLU A 12 -5.38 -6.22 -0.78
N HIS A 13 -4.63 -7.31 -0.59
CA HIS A 13 -5.16 -8.65 -0.41
C HIS A 13 -5.53 -8.97 1.06
N GLN A 14 -5.14 -8.11 2.00
CA GLN A 14 -5.41 -8.30 3.43
C GLN A 14 -6.77 -7.73 3.82
N ASP A 15 -7.55 -8.49 4.62
CA ASP A 15 -8.69 -7.92 5.33
C ASP A 15 -8.21 -6.97 6.46
N PRO A 16 -9.03 -6.00 6.90
CA PRO A 16 -8.57 -4.95 7.82
C PRO A 16 -7.94 -5.46 9.13
N PRO A 17 -8.47 -6.50 9.80
CA PRO A 17 -7.81 -7.08 10.97
C PRO A 17 -6.43 -7.67 10.67
N ARG A 18 -6.26 -8.34 9.51
CA ARG A 18 -4.97 -8.89 9.09
C ARG A 18 -3.98 -7.80 8.72
N LEU A 19 -4.44 -6.71 8.10
CA LEU A 19 -3.59 -5.57 7.80
C LEU A 19 -3.01 -4.95 9.09
N ALA A 20 -3.83 -4.74 10.11
CA ALA A 20 -3.36 -4.22 11.40
C ALA A 20 -2.34 -5.15 12.09
N ALA A 21 -2.49 -6.47 11.95
CA ALA A 21 -1.49 -7.43 12.42
C ALA A 21 -0.19 -7.37 11.60
N PHE A 22 -0.32 -7.29 10.27
CA PHE A 22 0.80 -7.18 9.33
C PHE A 22 1.67 -5.96 9.63
N GLU A 23 1.05 -4.81 9.91
CA GLU A 23 1.76 -3.58 10.30
C GLU A 23 2.73 -3.82 11.46
N ARG A 24 2.27 -4.49 12.51
CA ARG A 24 3.12 -4.81 13.67
C ARG A 24 4.21 -5.79 13.30
N VAL A 25 3.87 -6.88 12.62
CA VAL A 25 4.85 -7.89 12.21
C VAL A 25 5.99 -7.27 11.42
N LEU A 26 5.69 -6.38 10.47
CA LEU A 26 6.68 -5.75 9.62
C LEU A 26 7.45 -4.62 10.33
N PHE A 27 6.73 -3.65 10.91
CA PHE A 27 7.33 -2.39 11.37
C PHE A 27 7.74 -2.41 12.85
N GLU A 28 7.11 -3.24 13.69
CA GLU A 28 7.44 -3.37 15.12
C GLU A 28 8.45 -4.50 15.36
N PHE A 29 8.18 -5.69 14.80
CA PHE A 29 8.94 -6.91 15.10
C PHE A 29 10.08 -7.18 14.11
N ALA A 30 9.80 -7.31 12.82
CA ALA A 30 10.84 -7.56 11.81
C ALA A 30 11.78 -6.35 11.65
N ARG A 31 11.19 -5.15 11.70
CA ARG A 31 11.84 -3.84 11.78
C ARG A 31 13.07 -3.69 10.86
N PRO A 32 12.92 -3.91 9.54
CA PRO A 32 14.01 -3.70 8.58
C PRO A 32 14.40 -2.23 8.51
N GLN A 33 15.63 -1.91 8.05
CA GLN A 33 16.03 -0.51 7.91
C GLN A 33 15.24 0.22 6.82
N THR A 34 14.90 -0.48 5.73
CA THR A 34 14.12 0.04 4.61
C THR A 34 12.92 -0.86 4.31
N THR A 35 11.76 -0.27 4.04
CA THR A 35 10.61 -1.02 3.52
C THR A 35 10.12 -0.36 2.23
N VAL A 36 9.89 -1.16 1.20
CA VAL A 36 9.25 -0.72 -0.04
C VAL A 36 7.88 -1.38 -0.12
N VAL A 37 6.83 -0.57 -0.22
CA VAL A 37 5.45 -1.03 -0.34
C VAL A 37 4.86 -0.51 -1.65
N THR A 38 4.20 -1.36 -2.41
CA THR A 38 3.40 -0.96 -3.57
C THR A 38 1.98 -1.50 -3.42
N THR A 39 1.02 -0.74 -3.94
CA THR A 39 -0.39 -1.11 -3.99
C THR A 39 -1.07 -0.33 -5.12
N PRO A 40 -2.17 -0.83 -5.72
CA PRO A 40 -2.87 -0.12 -6.77
C PRO A 40 -3.45 1.23 -6.32
N ASN A 41 -3.32 2.25 -7.17
CA ASN A 41 -4.07 3.51 -7.04
C ASN A 41 -5.46 3.37 -7.69
N VAL A 42 -6.52 3.35 -6.88
CA VAL A 42 -7.91 3.24 -7.37
C VAL A 42 -8.33 4.41 -8.25
N GLU A 43 -7.76 5.60 -8.04
CA GLU A 43 -8.09 6.80 -8.83
C GLU A 43 -7.69 6.63 -10.30
N TYR A 44 -6.64 5.84 -10.56
CA TYR A 44 -6.15 5.57 -11.91
C TYR A 44 -6.99 4.51 -12.66
N ASN A 45 -7.88 3.80 -11.97
CA ASN A 45 -8.68 2.72 -12.58
C ASN A 45 -9.52 3.18 -13.76
N VAL A 46 -9.92 4.45 -13.76
CA VAL A 46 -10.71 5.07 -14.83
C VAL A 46 -10.00 5.07 -16.19
N LYS A 47 -8.68 4.85 -16.23
CA LYS A 47 -7.89 4.79 -17.46
C LYS A 47 -7.85 3.39 -18.09
N PHE A 48 -8.39 2.37 -17.43
CA PHE A 48 -8.47 1.03 -17.99
C PHE A 48 -9.78 0.84 -18.75
N ASP A 49 -9.71 0.88 -20.09
CA ASP A 49 -10.89 0.75 -20.97
C ASP A 49 -11.72 -0.52 -20.70
N THR A 50 -11.07 -1.59 -20.25
CA THR A 50 -11.69 -2.90 -19.99
C THR A 50 -12.19 -3.06 -18.55
N LEU A 51 -11.97 -2.08 -17.68
CA LEU A 51 -12.36 -2.15 -16.28
C LEU A 51 -13.69 -1.40 -16.06
N PRO A 52 -14.78 -2.08 -15.66
CA PRO A 52 -16.03 -1.40 -15.40
C PRO A 52 -15.90 -0.37 -14.26
N ALA A 53 -16.59 0.76 -14.40
CA ALA A 53 -16.57 1.82 -13.41
C ALA A 53 -16.93 1.30 -11.99
N GLY A 54 -16.16 1.74 -10.99
CA GLY A 54 -16.35 1.34 -9.59
C GLY A 54 -15.92 -0.10 -9.27
N LYS A 55 -15.18 -0.78 -10.17
CA LYS A 55 -14.56 -2.08 -9.89
C LYS A 55 -13.09 -1.94 -9.51
N MET A 56 -12.65 -2.84 -8.64
CA MET A 56 -11.23 -3.07 -8.37
C MET A 56 -10.59 -3.81 -9.55
N ARG A 57 -9.31 -3.57 -9.79
CA ARG A 57 -8.50 -4.17 -10.86
C ARG A 57 -8.45 -5.69 -10.77
N HIS A 58 -8.56 -6.25 -9.57
CA HIS A 58 -8.53 -7.68 -9.35
C HIS A 58 -9.59 -8.14 -8.35
N LYS A 59 -10.16 -9.32 -8.62
CA LYS A 59 -11.27 -9.90 -7.82
C LYS A 59 -10.88 -10.30 -6.39
N ASP A 60 -9.59 -10.46 -6.14
CA ASP A 60 -9.06 -10.85 -4.83
C ASP A 60 -8.63 -9.65 -3.97
N HIS A 61 -8.67 -8.44 -4.52
CA HIS A 61 -8.45 -7.24 -3.72
C HIS A 61 -9.60 -7.08 -2.71
N ARG A 62 -9.23 -6.78 -1.47
CA ARG A 62 -10.15 -6.43 -0.37
C ARG A 62 -10.43 -4.94 -0.34
N PHE A 63 -9.49 -4.14 -0.85
CA PHE A 63 -9.61 -2.71 -1.05
C PHE A 63 -8.67 -2.27 -2.18
N GLU A 64 -8.91 -1.09 -2.74
CA GLU A 64 -7.91 -0.34 -3.50
C GLU A 64 -7.98 1.11 -3.01
N TRP A 65 -6.84 1.67 -2.63
CA TRP A 65 -6.79 2.97 -2.00
C TRP A 65 -6.60 4.09 -3.00
N THR A 66 -7.16 5.24 -2.66
CA THR A 66 -6.75 6.53 -3.20
C THR A 66 -5.33 6.86 -2.74
N ARG A 67 -4.65 7.78 -3.44
CA ARG A 67 -3.36 8.34 -3.02
C ARG A 67 -3.43 8.88 -1.59
N ALA A 68 -4.53 9.55 -1.24
CA ALA A 68 -4.73 10.14 0.09
C ALA A 68 -4.80 9.07 1.19
N GLU A 69 -5.56 7.99 0.97
CA GLU A 69 -5.65 6.87 1.93
C GLU A 69 -4.31 6.17 2.11
N PHE A 70 -3.60 5.88 1.02
CA PHE A 70 -2.27 5.25 1.08
C PHE A 70 -1.25 6.12 1.82
N GLN A 71 -1.26 7.44 1.56
CA GLN A 71 -0.40 8.39 2.28
C GLN A 71 -0.77 8.50 3.76
N SER A 72 -2.06 8.56 4.08
CA SER A 72 -2.54 8.62 5.47
C SER A 72 -2.09 7.40 6.26
N TRP A 73 -2.32 6.20 5.71
CA TRP A 73 -1.87 4.94 6.31
C TRP A 73 -0.36 4.92 6.51
N SER A 74 0.42 5.20 5.46
CA SER A 74 1.88 5.18 5.50
C SER A 74 2.46 6.16 6.52
N ASN A 75 1.89 7.38 6.61
CA ASN A 75 2.32 8.38 7.58
C ASN A 75 1.97 7.99 9.02
N ALA A 76 0.81 7.35 9.25
CA ALA A 76 0.44 6.83 10.55
C ALA A 76 1.41 5.72 11.02
N ILE A 77 1.79 4.81 10.11
CA ILE A 77 2.82 3.79 10.36
C ILE A 77 4.17 4.43 10.69
N ALA A 78 4.59 5.41 9.88
CA ALA A 78 5.84 6.12 10.08
C ALA A 78 5.91 6.79 11.46
N ALA A 79 4.85 7.51 11.84
CA ALA A 79 4.75 8.16 13.16
C ALA A 79 4.73 7.15 14.31
N ARG A 80 4.02 6.03 14.16
CA ARG A 80 3.84 5.02 15.22
C ARG A 80 5.11 4.20 15.47
N PHE A 81 5.86 3.84 14.42
CA PHE A 81 6.97 2.90 14.52
C PHE A 81 8.36 3.53 14.30
N GLY A 82 8.43 4.85 14.13
CA GLY A 82 9.68 5.59 14.02
C GLY A 82 10.35 5.47 12.65
N TYR A 83 9.55 5.45 11.58
CA TYR A 83 10.03 5.53 10.20
C TYR A 83 9.74 6.92 9.60
N SER A 84 10.29 7.17 8.42
CA SER A 84 9.87 8.25 7.52
C SER A 84 9.30 7.65 6.24
N ALA A 85 8.24 8.24 5.69
CA ALA A 85 7.65 7.80 4.42
C ALA A 85 8.07 8.73 3.27
N ARG A 86 8.34 8.14 2.10
CA ARG A 86 8.54 8.86 0.83
C ARG A 86 7.69 8.17 -0.24
N PHE A 87 6.97 8.94 -1.03
CA PHE A 87 6.06 8.46 -2.06
C PHE A 87 6.65 8.68 -3.45
N LEU A 88 6.53 7.70 -4.33
CA LEU A 88 6.99 7.74 -5.71
C LEU A 88 5.95 7.10 -6.63
N PRO A 89 5.75 7.64 -7.85
CA PRO A 89 4.86 7.03 -8.83
C PRO A 89 5.52 5.82 -9.50
N ILE A 90 4.69 4.88 -9.97
CA ILE A 90 5.05 3.80 -10.91
C ILE A 90 4.04 3.83 -12.05
N GLY A 91 4.52 3.95 -13.28
CA GLY A 91 3.70 4.17 -14.47
C GLY A 91 3.47 5.66 -14.77
N PRO A 92 2.78 5.97 -15.89
CA PRO A 92 2.49 7.35 -16.26
C PRO A 92 1.57 8.02 -15.23
N GLU A 93 1.89 9.26 -14.86
CA GLU A 93 1.04 10.06 -13.97
C GLU A 93 -0.20 10.57 -14.71
N ASP A 94 -1.34 10.52 -14.03
CA ASP A 94 -2.56 11.24 -14.43
C ASP A 94 -2.70 12.46 -13.51
N PRO A 95 -2.67 13.70 -14.06
CA PRO A 95 -2.72 14.94 -13.27
C PRO A 95 -3.95 15.06 -12.36
#